data_AF-A0A2W4ML44-F1
#
_entry.id   AF-A0A2W4ML44-F1
#
_cell.length_a   1.000
_cell.length_b   1.000
_cell.length_c   1.000
_cell.angle_alpha   90.00
_cell.angle_beta   90.00
_cell.angle_gamma   90.00
#
_symmetry.space_group_name_H-M   'P 1'
#
loop_
_entity.id
_entity.type
_entity.pdbx_description
1 polymer ?
#
loop_
_entity_poly.entity_id
_entity_poly.type
_entity_poly.pdbx_seq_one_letter_code
_entity_poly.pdbx_strand_id
1 'polypeptide(L)'
;MEKVTVEKLRAAVHTARDAAERLNLNGCDVSELDEIIEPIHRELDSNQPNVRTLATYLNSLARSLRADPAGRSACLGLDAAMREAGVPTDWEH
;
A
#
# COMPACT_ATOMS: atom_id res chain seq x y z
N MET A 1 4.94 15.80 -4.96
CA MET A 1 5.39 14.87 -3.90
C MET A 1 6.91 14.81 -3.95
N GLU A 2 7.61 14.85 -2.81
CA GLU A 2 9.07 14.81 -2.80
C GLU A 2 9.60 13.41 -3.16
N LYS A 3 10.78 13.33 -3.79
CA LYS A 3 11.36 12.06 -4.25
C LYS A 3 11.60 11.08 -3.10
N VAL A 4 12.12 11.56 -1.97
CA VAL A 4 12.32 10.76 -0.74
C VAL A 4 11.02 10.11 -0.27
N THR A 5 9.92 10.85 -0.36
CA THR A 5 8.59 10.39 0.03
C THR A 5 8.05 9.32 -0.92
N VAL A 6 8.27 9.48 -2.22
CA VAL A 6 7.93 8.46 -3.24
C VAL A 6 8.68 7.15 -2.97
N GLU A 7 9.97 7.23 -2.64
CA GLU A 7 10.79 6.04 -2.34
C GLU A 7 10.33 5.34 -1.06
N LYS A 8 9.99 6.09 -0.01
CA LYS A 8 9.40 5.54 1.21
C LYS A 8 8.06 4.85 0.98
N LEU A 9 7.17 5.47 0.20
CA LEU A 9 5.91 4.86 -0.22
C LEU A 9 6.15 3.56 -1.00
N ARG A 10 7.10 3.56 -1.94
CA ARG A 10 7.45 2.36 -2.71
C ARG A 10 7.95 1.23 -1.81
N ALA A 11 8.82 1.54 -0.85
CA ALA A 11 9.33 0.56 0.12
C ALA A 11 8.21 0.00 1.01
N ALA A 12 7.27 0.84 1.45
CA ALA A 12 6.13 0.42 2.26
C ALA A 12 5.17 -0.47 1.47
N VAL A 13 4.89 -0.15 0.20
CA VAL A 13 4.07 -0.97 -0.71
C VAL A 13 4.74 -2.32 -0.98
N HIS A 14 6.06 -2.35 -1.13
CA HIS A 14 6.80 -3.61 -1.29
C HIS A 14 6.73 -4.48 -0.02
N THR A 15 6.87 -3.88 1.15
CA THR A 15 6.71 -4.59 2.43
C THR A 15 5.28 -5.12 2.62
N ALA A 16 4.29 -4.33 2.20
CA ALA A 16 2.88 -4.73 2.17
C ALA A 16 2.65 -5.93 1.25
N ARG A 17 3.24 -5.93 0.05
CA ARG A 17 3.21 -7.07 -0.88
C ARG A 17 3.80 -8.33 -0.24
N ASP A 18 5.01 -8.24 0.30
CA ASP A 18 5.70 -9.38 0.91
C ASP A 18 4.89 -9.97 2.08
N ALA A 19 4.27 -9.11 2.88
CA ALA A 19 3.38 -9.54 3.95
C ALA A 19 2.16 -10.26 3.37
N ALA A 20 1.51 -9.68 2.37
CA ALA A 20 0.31 -10.25 1.77
C ALA A 20 0.57 -11.58 1.04
N GLU A 21 1.71 -11.73 0.35
CA GLU A 21 2.14 -13.00 -0.25
C GLU A 21 2.36 -14.09 0.83
N ARG A 22 2.98 -13.74 1.97
CA ARG A 22 3.16 -14.67 3.10
C ARG A 22 1.85 -15.09 3.74
N LEU A 23 0.86 -14.20 3.78
CA LEU A 23 -0.49 -14.49 4.27
C LEU A 23 -1.24 -15.41 3.30
N ASN A 24 -1.15 -15.14 1.99
CA ASN A 24 -1.82 -15.91 0.94
C ASN A 24 -1.21 -17.30 0.68
N LEU A 25 0.02 -17.59 1.14
CA LEU A 25 0.52 -18.98 1.25
C LEU A 25 -0.44 -19.89 2.05
N ASN A 26 -1.36 -19.32 2.84
CA ASN A 26 -2.35 -20.04 3.63
C ASN A 26 -3.78 -20.09 3.02
N GLY A 27 -4.00 -19.61 1.78
CA GLY A 27 -5.17 -20.05 0.99
C GLY A 27 -6.08 -19.02 0.31
N CYS A 28 -5.59 -17.90 -0.26
CA CYS A 28 -6.41 -17.08 -1.17
C CYS A 28 -5.60 -16.39 -2.30
N ASP A 29 -6.30 -15.93 -3.34
CA ASP A 29 -5.79 -15.40 -4.62
C ASP A 29 -4.89 -14.16 -4.44
N VAL A 30 -3.59 -14.32 -4.72
CA VAL A 30 -2.60 -13.20 -4.79
C VAL A 30 -2.93 -12.23 -5.94
N SER A 31 -3.70 -12.71 -6.92
CA SER A 31 -4.13 -11.96 -8.11
C SER A 31 -4.82 -10.64 -7.77
N GLU A 32 -5.71 -10.61 -6.77
CA GLU A 32 -6.45 -9.40 -6.39
C GLU A 32 -5.54 -8.33 -5.77
N LEU A 33 -4.45 -8.74 -5.10
CA LEU A 33 -3.50 -7.81 -4.49
C LEU A 33 -2.57 -7.20 -5.54
N ASP A 34 -2.13 -7.98 -6.53
CA ASP A 34 -1.36 -7.47 -7.65
C ASP A 34 -2.18 -6.43 -8.45
N GLU A 35 -3.50 -6.63 -8.59
CA GLU A 35 -4.41 -5.65 -9.20
C GLU A 35 -4.48 -4.32 -8.45
N ILE A 36 -4.20 -4.29 -7.14
CA ILE A 36 -4.14 -3.06 -6.33
C ILE A 36 -2.72 -2.46 -6.35
N ILE A 37 -1.69 -3.30 -6.32
CA ILE A 37 -0.28 -2.90 -6.22
C ILE A 37 0.24 -2.31 -7.54
N GLU A 38 -0.13 -2.89 -8.68
CA GLU A 38 0.37 -2.43 -9.98
C GLU A 38 -0.05 -0.97 -10.30
N PRO A 39 -1.31 -0.55 -10.09
CA PRO A 39 -1.69 0.85 -10.22
C PRO A 39 -0.91 1.79 -9.31
N ILE A 40 -0.59 1.37 -8.08
CA ILE A 40 0.22 2.17 -7.15
C ILE A 40 1.61 2.42 -7.73
N HIS A 41 2.28 1.38 -8.25
CA HIS A 41 3.60 1.53 -8.86
C HIS A 41 3.56 2.44 -10.08
N ARG A 42 2.59 2.24 -10.98
CA ARG A 42 2.42 3.10 -12.16
C ARG A 42 2.22 4.57 -11.79
N GLU A 43 1.42 4.83 -10.75
CA GLU A 43 1.17 6.20 -10.28
C GLU A 43 2.41 6.80 -9.61
N LEU A 44 3.18 6.02 -8.85
CA LEU A 44 4.44 6.45 -8.24
C LEU A 44 5.58 6.68 -9.26
N ASP A 45 5.52 6.03 -10.43
CA ASP A 45 6.44 6.23 -11.55
C ASP A 45 6.05 7.43 -12.44
N SER A 46 4.87 8.03 -12.22
CA SER A 46 4.42 9.23 -12.92
C SER A 46 5.22 10.46 -12.48
N ASN A 47 5.47 11.38 -13.42
CA ASN A 47 6.06 12.70 -13.12
C ASN A 47 5.19 13.55 -12.19
N GLN A 48 3.88 13.31 -12.18
CA GLN A 48 2.91 14.00 -11.33
C GLN A 48 1.94 12.97 -10.75
N PRO A 49 2.31 12.28 -9.66
CA PRO A 49 1.45 11.30 -9.03
C PRO A 49 0.15 11.94 -8.55
N ASN A 50 -0.98 11.35 -8.92
CA ASN A 50 -2.28 11.72 -8.43
C ASN A 50 -2.48 11.18 -7.01
N VAL A 51 -2.36 12.08 -6.04
CA VAL A 51 -2.49 11.77 -4.60
C VAL A 51 -3.84 11.15 -4.25
N ARG A 52 -4.92 11.52 -4.96
CA ARG A 52 -6.26 10.95 -4.75
C ARG A 52 -6.31 9.50 -5.20
N THR A 53 -5.77 9.21 -6.38
CA THR A 53 -5.65 7.84 -6.91
C THR A 53 -4.81 6.97 -5.98
N LEU A 54 -3.65 7.48 -5.54
CA LEU A 54 -2.79 6.80 -4.56
C LEU A 54 -3.55 6.52 -3.26
N ALA A 55 -4.28 7.50 -2.73
CA ALA A 55 -5.08 7.32 -1.51
C ALA A 55 -6.08 6.17 -1.67
N THR A 56 -6.81 6.10 -2.78
CA THR A 56 -7.79 5.02 -3.02
C THR A 56 -7.14 3.64 -2.97
N TYR A 57 -6.05 3.43 -3.70
CA TYR A 57 -5.39 2.13 -3.75
C TYR A 57 -4.66 1.79 -2.44
N LEU A 58 -3.96 2.74 -1.84
CA LEU A 58 -3.21 2.52 -0.60
C LEU A 58 -4.13 2.24 0.59
N ASN A 59 -5.28 2.91 0.69
CA ASN A 59 -6.27 2.59 1.73
C ASN A 59 -6.93 1.23 1.52
N SER A 60 -7.12 0.79 0.26
CA SER A 60 -7.63 -0.54 -0.07
C SER A 60 -6.61 -1.63 0.32
N LEU A 61 -5.33 -1.39 0.03
CA LEU A 61 -4.23 -2.29 0.43
C LEU A 61 -4.11 -2.37 1.96
N ALA A 62 -4.18 -1.24 2.66
CA ALA A 62 -4.15 -1.20 4.12
C ALA A 62 -5.34 -1.98 4.75
N ARG A 63 -6.56 -1.84 4.21
CA ARG A 63 -7.73 -2.63 4.66
C ARG A 63 -7.51 -4.13 4.49
N SER A 64 -6.94 -4.52 3.34
CA SER A 64 -6.66 -5.93 3.04
C SER A 64 -5.65 -6.52 4.02
N LEU A 65 -4.59 -5.78 4.34
CA LEU A 65 -3.59 -6.20 5.34
C LEU A 65 -4.15 -6.23 6.77
N ARG A 66 -5.08 -5.33 7.11
CA ARG A 66 -5.70 -5.27 8.43
C ARG A 66 -6.55 -6.50 8.75
N ALA A 67 -7.11 -7.15 7.73
CA ALA A 67 -7.96 -8.32 7.91
C ALA A 67 -7.21 -9.48 8.60
N ASP A 68 -5.89 -9.54 8.48
CA ASP A 68 -5.05 -10.56 9.09
C ASP A 68 -4.12 -9.98 10.19
N PRO A 69 -4.04 -10.60 11.39
CA PRO A 69 -3.13 -10.17 12.45
C PRO A 69 -1.66 -10.08 12.04
N ALA A 70 -1.18 -10.97 11.17
CA ALA A 70 0.20 -10.99 10.68
C ALA A 70 0.46 -9.88 9.63
N GLY A 71 -0.58 -9.32 9.00
CA GLY A 71 -0.49 -8.15 8.12
C GLY A 71 -0.41 -6.81 8.87
N ARG A 72 -0.70 -6.78 10.17
CA ARG A 72 -0.83 -5.54 10.97
C ARG A 72 0.44 -4.68 10.96
N SER A 73 1.63 -5.27 11.05
CA SER A 73 2.88 -4.49 11.02
C SER A 73 3.10 -3.81 9.67
N ALA A 74 2.77 -4.49 8.58
CA ALA A 74 2.89 -3.94 7.23
C ALA A 74 1.84 -2.84 7.00
N CYS A 75 0.61 -3.02 7.51
CA CYS A 75 -0.42 -2.00 7.50
C CYS A 75 0.02 -0.70 8.20
N LEU A 76 0.63 -0.80 9.38
CA LEU A 76 1.12 0.37 10.12
C LEU A 76 2.30 1.05 9.42
N GLY A 77 3.21 0.27 8.82
CA GLY A 77 4.29 0.83 8.00
C GLY A 77 3.78 1.58 6.77
N LEU A 78 2.72 1.06 6.13
CA LEU A 78 2.05 1.70 5.00
C LEU A 78 1.37 3.01 5.43
N ASP A 79 0.63 3.01 6.55
CA ASP A 79 0.00 4.21 7.11
C ASP A 79 1.01 5.32 7.42
N ALA A 80 2.15 4.97 8.03
CA ALA A 80 3.22 5.92 8.31
C ALA A 80 3.76 6.56 7.01
N ALA A 81 4.04 5.75 5.98
CA ALA A 81 4.51 6.24 4.69
C ALA A 81 3.47 7.13 3.99
N MET A 82 2.17 6.80 4.08
CA MET A 82 1.09 7.62 3.55
C MET A 82 1.02 8.99 4.22
N ARG A 83 1.10 9.03 5.56
CA ARG A 83 1.08 10.28 6.34
C ARG A 83 2.28 11.16 6.02
N GLU A 84 3.48 10.58 5.96
CA GLU A 84 4.69 11.29 5.54
C GLU A 84 4.58 11.82 4.10
N ALA A 85 3.77 11.17 3.28
CA ALA A 85 3.51 11.59 1.91
C ALA A 85 2.39 12.59 1.71
N GLY A 86 1.67 12.95 2.78
CA GLY A 86 0.46 13.76 2.68
C GLY A 86 -0.66 13.05 1.91
N VAL A 87 -0.61 11.72 1.81
CA VAL A 87 -1.69 10.91 1.26
C VAL A 87 -2.75 10.72 2.35
N PRO A 88 -4.03 11.09 2.09
CA PRO A 88 -5.11 10.87 3.05
C PRO A 88 -5.25 9.39 3.44
N THR A 89 -5.42 9.14 4.75
CA THR A 89 -5.66 7.80 5.31
C THR A 89 -7.09 7.71 5.86
N ASP A 90 -7.82 6.67 5.44
CA ASP A 90 -9.20 6.37 5.83
C ASP A 90 -9.45 4.86 6.06
N TRP A 91 -8.42 4.02 5.93
CA TRP A 91 -8.51 2.56 6.06
C TRP A 91 -8.98 2.06 7.43
N GLU A 92 -8.93 2.91 8.46
CA GLU A 92 -9.41 2.58 9.81
C GLU A 92 -10.94 2.60 9.94
N HIS A 93 -11.64 3.32 9.05
CA HIS A 93 -13.11 3.42 9.01
C HIS A 93 -13.77 2.25 8.27
#